data_AF-D9PG63-F1
#
_entry.id   AF-D9PG63-F1
#
_cell.length_a   1.000
_cell.length_b   1.000
_cell.length_c   1.000
_cell.angle_alpha   90.00
_cell.angle_beta   90.00
_cell.angle_gamma   90.00
#
_symmetry.space_group_name_H-M   'P 1'
#
loop_
_entity.id
_entity.type
_entity.pdbx_description
1 polymer ?
#
loop_
_entity_poly.entity_id
_entity_poly.type
_entity_poly.pdbx_seq_one_letter_code
_entity_poly.pdbx_strand_id
1 'polypeptide(L)'
;MRRAASLPPVTVSEFGGVRYLHLGSVWVQGAMRIRKPQQVVLDYVQRMLASLLWLPGESLGQGQAVQLGLGAGAITRFTARQLGMATTVVEINPEVIAVNGAWFHLPPEAEV
;
A
#
# COMPACT_ATOMS: atom_id res chain seq x y z
N MET A 1 -20.91 20.99 12.57
CA MET A 1 -20.44 19.67 12.13
C MET A 1 -20.15 19.73 10.64
N ARG A 2 -18.92 19.42 10.20
CA ARG A 2 -18.56 19.42 8.77
C ARG A 2 -19.21 18.18 8.13
N ARG A 3 -19.99 18.37 7.07
CA ARG A 3 -20.57 17.24 6.31
C ARG A 3 -19.41 16.43 5.74
N ALA A 4 -19.39 15.11 5.99
CA ALA A 4 -18.38 14.24 5.40
C ALA A 4 -18.45 14.39 3.87
N ALA A 5 -17.34 14.80 3.26
CA ALA A 5 -17.23 14.84 1.81
C ALA A 5 -17.32 13.41 1.28
N SER A 6 -17.97 13.21 0.14
CA SER A 6 -17.97 11.92 -0.55
C SER A 6 -16.52 11.56 -0.93
N LEU A 7 -16.06 10.39 -0.49
CA LEU A 7 -14.74 9.88 -0.86
C LEU A 7 -14.74 9.43 -2.33
N PRO A 8 -13.59 9.52 -3.02
CA PRO A 8 -13.51 9.14 -4.43
C PRO A 8 -13.76 7.64 -4.61
N PRO A 9 -14.46 7.22 -5.68
CA PRO A 9 -14.66 5.80 -5.97
C PRO A 9 -13.32 5.13 -6.33
N VAL A 10 -13.19 3.86 -5.94
CA VAL A 10 -12.00 3.05 -6.22
C VAL A 10 -12.24 2.19 -7.45
N THR A 11 -11.34 2.26 -8.42
CA THR A 11 -11.39 1.39 -9.60
C THR A 11 -10.06 0.69 -9.81
N VAL A 12 -10.12 -0.47 -10.49
CA VAL A 12 -8.97 -1.33 -10.75
C VAL A 12 -8.85 -1.57 -12.24
N SER A 13 -7.63 -1.53 -12.76
CA SER A 13 -7.32 -1.92 -14.14
C SER A 13 -6.13 -2.87 -14.19
N GLU A 14 -6.00 -3.62 -15.29
CA GLU A 14 -4.88 -4.52 -15.50
C GLU A 14 -4.25 -4.29 -16.88
N PHE A 15 -2.93 -4.20 -16.90
CA PHE A 15 -2.17 -4.11 -18.14
C PHE A 15 -0.77 -4.69 -17.94
N GLY A 16 -0.28 -5.48 -18.91
CA GLY A 16 1.07 -6.04 -18.86
C GLY A 16 1.39 -6.90 -17.63
N GLY A 17 0.38 -7.55 -17.03
CA GLY A 17 0.54 -8.35 -15.80
C GLY A 17 0.69 -7.52 -14.51
N VAL A 18 0.39 -6.22 -14.58
CA VAL A 18 0.35 -5.30 -13.46
C VAL A 18 -1.11 -4.90 -13.23
N ARG A 19 -1.52 -4.92 -11.96
CA ARG A 19 -2.81 -4.42 -11.49
C ARG A 19 -2.62 -3.02 -10.92
N TYR A 20 -3.47 -2.09 -11.34
CA TYR A 20 -3.41 -0.68 -10.98
C TYR A 20 -4.65 -0.29 -10.17
N LEU A 21 -4.48 0.59 -9.19
CA LEU A 21 -5.56 1.19 -8.41
C LEU A 21 -5.70 2.66 -8.77
N HIS A 22 -6.94 3.10 -8.97
CA HIS A 22 -7.28 4.48 -9.30
C HIS A 22 -8.33 5.02 -8.34
N LEU A 23 -8.28 6.34 -8.07
CA LEU A 23 -9.22 7.04 -7.19
C LEU A 23 -9.89 8.19 -7.97
N GLY A 24 -11.18 8.03 -8.27
CA GLY A 24 -12.02 9.06 -8.90
C GLY A 24 -11.52 9.65 -10.22
N SER A 25 -10.49 9.05 -10.84
CA SER A 25 -9.83 9.53 -12.04
C SER A 25 -9.08 8.41 -12.74
N VAL A 26 -8.53 8.66 -13.92
CA VAL A 26 -7.67 7.70 -14.64
C VAL A 26 -6.25 7.60 -14.06
N TRP A 27 -5.88 8.48 -13.14
CA TRP A 27 -4.52 8.54 -12.60
C TRP A 27 -4.24 7.35 -11.70
N VAL A 28 -3.07 6.73 -11.90
CA VAL A 28 -2.61 5.60 -11.09
C VAL A 28 -2.21 6.11 -9.71
N GLN A 29 -2.86 5.56 -8.68
CA GLN A 29 -2.56 5.83 -7.27
C GLN A 29 -1.70 4.74 -6.62
N GLY A 30 -1.62 3.58 -7.27
CA GLY A 30 -0.75 2.49 -6.86
C GLY A 30 -0.83 1.30 -7.81
N ALA A 31 0.10 0.36 -7.67
CA ALA A 31 0.15 -0.81 -8.53
C ALA A 31 0.78 -2.03 -7.83
N MET A 32 0.50 -3.21 -8.38
CA MET A 32 1.05 -4.49 -7.95
C MET A 32 1.27 -5.42 -9.14
N ARG A 33 2.45 -6.05 -9.23
CA ARG A 33 2.67 -7.15 -10.18
C ARG A 33 1.91 -8.38 -9.73
N ILE A 34 1.02 -8.90 -10.59
CA ILE A 34 0.17 -10.05 -10.26
C ILE A 34 1.01 -11.29 -9.93
N ARG A 35 2.07 -11.55 -10.71
CA ARG A 35 2.96 -12.71 -10.49
C ARG A 35 3.98 -12.51 -9.37
N LYS A 36 4.20 -11.26 -8.92
CA LYS A 36 5.21 -10.91 -7.91
C LYS A 36 4.66 -9.78 -7.00
N PRO A 37 3.61 -10.05 -6.21
CA PRO A 37 2.89 -9.02 -5.45
C PRO A 37 3.76 -8.30 -4.42
N GLN A 38 4.81 -8.96 -3.95
CA GLN A 38 5.76 -8.45 -2.97
C GLN A 38 6.80 -7.47 -3.54
N GLN A 39 6.89 -7.36 -4.87
CA GLN A 39 7.80 -6.43 -5.51
C GLN A 39 7.16 -5.03 -5.56
N VAL A 40 7.89 -4.02 -5.09
CA VAL A 40 7.48 -2.62 -5.23
C VAL A 40 7.79 -2.15 -6.65
N VAL A 41 6.75 -1.97 -7.47
CA VAL A 41 6.91 -1.76 -8.92
C VAL A 41 6.97 -0.30 -9.34
N LEU A 42 6.40 0.61 -8.55
CA LEU A 42 6.36 2.04 -8.86
C LEU A 42 7.55 2.76 -8.23
N ASP A 43 8.30 3.49 -9.05
CA ASP A 43 9.53 4.18 -8.61
C ASP A 43 9.28 5.17 -7.48
N TYR A 44 8.16 5.90 -7.50
CA TYR A 44 7.87 6.84 -6.40
C TYR A 44 7.66 6.10 -5.08
N VAL A 45 7.05 4.90 -5.10
CA VAL A 45 6.87 4.08 -3.89
C VAL A 45 8.22 3.56 -3.40
N GLN A 46 9.12 3.17 -4.29
CA GLN A 46 10.49 2.81 -3.92
C GLN A 46 11.22 3.99 -3.26
N ARG A 47 11.04 5.21 -3.79
CA ARG A 47 11.60 6.43 -3.19
C ARG A 47 11.03 6.73 -1.81
N MET A 48 9.76 6.42 -1.55
CA MET A 48 9.17 6.55 -0.21
C MET A 48 9.83 5.61 0.81
N LEU A 49 10.37 4.47 0.37
CA LEU A 49 11.13 3.53 1.21
C LEU A 49 12.61 3.91 1.36
N ALA A 50 13.08 4.97 0.69
CA ALA A 50 14.49 5.34 0.69
C ALA A 50 15.01 5.66 2.09
N SER A 51 14.16 6.15 3.00
CA SER A 51 14.53 6.46 4.40
C SER A 51 15.16 5.26 5.12
N LEU A 52 14.83 4.02 4.71
CA LEU A 52 15.40 2.79 5.26
C LEU A 52 16.91 2.67 4.99
N LEU A 53 17.45 3.34 3.97
CA LEU A 53 18.88 3.29 3.63
C LEU A 53 19.78 3.95 4.69
N TRP A 54 19.20 4.77 5.57
CA TRP A 54 19.93 5.42 6.67
C TRP A 54 19.81 4.68 8.00
N LEU A 55 19.08 3.56 8.04
CA LEU A 55 18.99 2.72 9.24
C LEU A 55 20.14 1.69 9.24
N PRO A 56 20.72 1.38 10.42
CA PRO A 56 21.60 0.23 10.57
C PRO A 56 20.92 -1.05 10.09
N GLY A 57 21.65 -1.93 9.39
CA GLY A 57 21.06 -3.14 8.82
C GLY A 57 20.44 -4.06 9.87
N GLU A 58 21.03 -4.12 11.06
CA GLU A 58 20.56 -4.89 12.20
C GLU A 58 19.27 -4.36 12.84
N SER A 59 18.91 -3.10 12.59
CA SER A 59 17.66 -2.51 13.09
C SER A 59 16.52 -2.58 12.07
N LEU A 60 16.80 -2.96 10.82
CA LEU A 60 15.77 -3.19 9.82
C LEU A 60 14.81 -4.28 10.30
N GLY A 61 13.51 -3.98 10.25
CA GLY A 61 12.47 -4.88 10.75
C GLY A 61 12.13 -4.71 12.23
N GLN A 62 12.91 -3.93 13.00
CA GLN A 62 12.59 -3.63 14.39
C GLN A 62 11.61 -2.46 14.50
N GLY A 63 10.71 -2.53 15.49
CA GLY A 63 9.74 -1.48 15.77
C GLY A 63 8.42 -1.63 15.01
N GLN A 64 7.75 -0.50 14.75
CA GLN A 64 6.41 -0.44 14.17
C GLN A 64 6.39 0.49 12.95
N ALA A 65 5.85 0.00 11.84
CA ALA A 65 5.57 0.81 10.66
C ALA A 65 4.16 1.38 10.77
N VAL A 66 4.04 2.71 10.80
CA VAL A 66 2.74 3.40 10.80
C VAL A 66 2.58 4.16 9.49
N GLN A 67 1.46 3.92 8.80
CA GLN A 67 1.17 4.45 7.47
C GLN A 67 -0.12 5.26 7.50
N LEU A 68 -0.08 6.47 6.94
CA LEU A 68 -1.27 7.29 6.71
C LEU A 68 -1.64 7.15 5.23
N GLY A 69 -2.73 6.44 4.96
CA GLY A 69 -3.15 6.02 3.63
C GLY A 69 -2.60 4.65 3.21
N LEU A 70 -3.45 3.86 2.55
CA LEU A 70 -3.15 2.49 2.10
C LEU A 70 -2.72 2.43 0.62
N GLY A 71 -3.35 3.24 -0.23
CA GLY A 71 -3.15 3.17 -1.67
C GLY A 71 -3.38 1.76 -2.22
N ALA A 72 -2.44 1.22 -3.01
CA ALA A 72 -2.46 -0.18 -3.46
C ALA A 72 -1.68 -1.15 -2.54
N GLY A 73 -1.44 -0.77 -1.29
CA GLY A 73 -0.85 -1.62 -0.25
C GLY A 73 0.62 -1.98 -0.47
N ALA A 74 1.33 -1.33 -1.38
CA ALA A 74 2.71 -1.69 -1.72
C ALA A 74 3.69 -1.51 -0.55
N ILE A 75 3.60 -0.38 0.17
CA ILE A 75 4.40 -0.12 1.37
C ILE A 75 3.99 -1.10 2.48
N THR A 76 2.70 -1.30 2.69
CA THR A 76 2.14 -2.26 3.66
C THR A 76 2.65 -3.68 3.44
N ARG A 77 2.60 -4.19 2.20
CA ARG A 77 3.18 -5.50 1.86
C ARG A 77 4.69 -5.53 2.12
N PHE A 78 5.40 -4.46 1.79
CA PHE A 78 6.85 -4.40 2.02
C PHE A 78 7.19 -4.43 3.51
N THR A 79 6.59 -3.56 4.32
CA THR A 79 6.88 -3.48 5.76
C THR A 79 6.44 -4.73 6.51
N ALA A 80 5.24 -5.26 6.24
CA ALA A 80 4.72 -6.42 6.95
C ALA A 80 5.40 -7.73 6.53
N ARG A 81 5.80 -7.88 5.26
CA ARG A 81 6.33 -9.17 4.74
C ARG A 81 7.82 -9.19 4.53
N GLN A 82 8.41 -8.14 3.95
CA GLN A 82 9.85 -8.11 3.66
C GLN A 82 10.65 -7.69 4.88
N LEU A 83 10.15 -6.71 5.64
CA LEU A 83 10.79 -6.30 6.89
C LEU A 83 10.26 -7.06 8.12
N GLY A 84 9.10 -7.73 8.00
CA GLY A 84 8.49 -8.44 9.14
C GLY A 84 8.03 -7.52 10.28
N MET A 85 7.84 -6.23 10.00
CA MET A 85 7.46 -5.25 11.01
C MET A 85 5.97 -5.34 11.35
N ALA A 86 5.64 -5.14 12.62
CA ALA A 86 4.29 -4.77 13.01
C ALA A 86 3.88 -3.53 12.18
N THR A 87 2.75 -3.62 11.49
CA THR A 87 2.34 -2.60 10.52
C THR A 87 0.91 -2.15 10.81
N THR A 88 0.75 -0.85 11.05
CA THR A 88 -0.55 -0.20 11.22
C THR A 88 -0.77 0.78 10.07
N VAL A 89 -1.93 0.73 9.44
CA VAL A 89 -2.35 1.62 8.36
C VAL A 89 -3.60 2.35 8.80
N VAL A 90 -3.67 3.64 8.51
CA VAL A 90 -4.88 4.45 8.72
C VAL A 90 -5.40 4.85 7.35
N GLU A 91 -6.46 4.20 6.89
CA GLU A 91 -7.13 4.49 5.61
C GLU A 91 -8.54 5.00 5.85
N ILE A 92 -8.88 6.13 5.22
CA ILE A 92 -10.18 6.79 5.40
C ILE A 92 -11.24 6.21 4.47
N ASN A 93 -10.85 5.66 3.33
CA ASN A 93 -11.77 5.11 2.34
C ASN A 93 -11.94 3.60 2.52
N PRO A 94 -13.10 3.12 3.03
CA PRO A 94 -13.33 1.69 3.26
C PRO A 94 -13.29 0.87 1.97
N GLU A 95 -13.58 1.48 0.82
CA GLU A 95 -13.48 0.81 -0.48
C GLU A 95 -12.02 0.50 -0.84
N VAL A 96 -11.07 1.34 -0.44
CA VAL A 96 -9.63 1.09 -0.65
C VAL A 96 -9.20 -0.13 0.15
N ILE A 97 -9.68 -0.26 1.40
CA ILE A 97 -9.39 -1.40 2.27
C ILE A 97 -9.95 -2.69 1.65
N ALA A 98 -11.23 -2.68 1.26
CA ALA A 98 -11.90 -3.82 0.66
C ALA A 98 -11.22 -4.27 -0.64
N VAL A 99 -10.89 -3.33 -1.53
CA VAL A 99 -10.18 -3.61 -2.79
C VAL A 99 -8.79 -4.17 -2.51
N ASN A 100 -8.08 -3.67 -1.50
CA ASN A 100 -6.75 -4.20 -1.16
C ASN A 100 -6.82 -5.64 -0.64
N GLY A 101 -7.78 -5.94 0.24
CA GLY A 101 -8.02 -7.29 0.74
C GLY A 101 -8.37 -8.28 -0.37
N ALA A 102 -9.22 -7.88 -1.31
CA ALA A 102 -9.66 -8.74 -2.41
C ALA A 102 -8.62 -8.92 -3.53
N TRP A 103 -7.89 -7.84 -3.89
CA TRP A 103 -7.16 -7.80 -5.15
C TRP A 103 -5.68 -7.41 -5.03
N PHE A 104 -5.23 -6.85 -3.91
CA PHE A 104 -3.85 -6.40 -3.74
C PHE A 104 -3.10 -7.15 -2.64
N HIS A 105 -3.60 -8.32 -2.23
CA HIS A 105 -2.89 -9.23 -1.34
C HIS A 105 -2.47 -8.54 -0.04
N LEU A 106 -3.41 -7.80 0.56
CA LEU A 106 -3.18 -7.14 1.84
C LEU A 106 -2.76 -8.20 2.88
N PRO A 107 -1.63 -8.03 3.58
CA PRO A 107 -1.19 -8.98 4.60
C PRO A 107 -2.20 -9.01 5.77
N PRO A 108 -2.67 -10.19 6.22
CA PRO A 108 -3.57 -10.31 7.38
C PRO A 108 -2.94 -9.85 8.70
N GLU A 109 -1.61 -9.73 8.77
CA GLU A 109 -0.89 -9.23 9.94
C GLU A 109 -0.89 -7.70 10.03
N ALA A 110 -1.25 -7.00 8.95
CA ALA A 110 -1.38 -5.55 8.96
C ALA A 110 -2.71 -5.15 9.61
N GLU A 111 -2.64 -4.28 10.60
CA GLU A 111 -3.80 -3.61 11.17
C GLU A 111 -4.17 -2.43 10.26
N VAL A 112 -5.40 -2.38 9.73
CA VAL A 112 -5.88 -1.36 8.79
C VAL A 112 -7.23 -0.81 9.24
#